data_AF-A0A524I4T5-F1
#
_entry.id   AF-A0A524I4T5-F1
#
_cell.length_a   1.000
_cell.length_b   1.000
_cell.length_c   1.000
_cell.angle_alpha   90.00
_cell.angle_beta   90.00
_cell.angle_gamma   90.00
#
_symmetry.space_group_name_H-M   'P 1'
#
loop_
_entity.id
_entity.type
_entity.pdbx_description
1 polymer ?
#
loop_
_entity_poly.entity_id
_entity_poly.type
_entity_poly.pdbx_seq_one_letter_code
_entity_poly.pdbx_strand_id
1 'polypeptide(L)'
;MRKNMPLTPELERAGVTPELMNTTRRFDCPNCGKLFSLMQSRAIACRGCRFASQNCKYARCPHCDTEFPINQVITKNKYGEKYLASYMNNILGNYYNQFGKRNSR
;
A
#
# COMPACT_ATOMS: atom_id res chain seq x y z
N MET A 1 0.87 21.33 7.41
CA MET A 1 1.67 20.24 8.02
C MET A 1 0.76 19.04 8.23
N ARG A 2 0.91 17.93 7.48
CA ARG A 2 0.05 16.74 7.64
C ARG A 2 0.50 15.99 8.89
N LYS A 3 -0.27 16.09 9.97
CA LYS A 3 -0.03 15.38 11.24
C LYS A 3 0.06 13.88 10.93
N ASN A 4 1.21 13.27 11.23
CA ASN A 4 1.26 11.82 11.40
C ASN A 4 0.29 11.51 12.55
N MET A 5 -0.79 10.78 12.26
CA MET A 5 -1.64 10.27 13.33
C MET A 5 -0.77 9.34 14.17
N PRO A 6 -0.58 9.61 15.48
CA PRO A 6 0.22 8.74 16.32
C PRO A 6 -0.50 7.40 16.50
N LEU A 7 0.26 6.32 16.60
CA LEU A 7 -0.27 5.01 16.93
C LEU A 7 -0.78 5.08 18.38
N THR A 8 -2.09 4.90 18.57
CA THR A 8 -2.69 4.95 19.91
C THR A 8 -2.67 3.56 20.55
N PRO A 9 -2.70 3.46 21.89
CA PRO A 9 -2.74 2.17 22.58
C PRO A 9 -3.92 1.28 22.16
N GLU A 10 -5.04 1.88 21.75
CA GLU A 10 -6.20 1.16 21.22
C GLU A 10 -5.89 0.51 19.85
N LEU A 11 -5.17 1.23 18.98
CA LEU A 11 -4.75 0.73 17.67
C LEU A 11 -3.71 -0.40 17.83
N GLU A 12 -2.79 -0.28 18.78
CA GLU A 12 -1.83 -1.35 19.09
C GLU A 12 -2.54 -2.62 19.57
N ARG A 13 -3.51 -2.49 20.48
CA ARG A 13 -4.34 -3.63 20.95
C ARG A 13 -5.15 -4.26 19.82
N ALA A 14 -5.55 -3.49 18.81
CA ALA A 14 -6.21 -3.99 17.61
C ALA A 14 -5.22 -4.65 16.60
N GLY A 15 -3.92 -4.71 16.92
CA GLY A 15 -2.89 -5.30 16.07
C GLY A 15 -2.42 -4.37 14.95
N VAL A 16 -2.69 -3.07 15.03
CA VAL A 16 -2.20 -2.09 14.05
C VAL A 16 -0.71 -1.85 14.31
N THR A 17 0.11 -2.09 13.29
CA THR A 17 1.54 -1.81 13.35
C THR A 17 1.87 -0.46 12.69
N PRO A 18 3.00 0.19 13.05
CA PRO A 18 3.44 1.44 12.39
C PRO A 18 3.54 1.33 10.86
N GLU A 19 3.83 0.13 10.35
CA GLU A 19 3.89 -0.19 8.93
C GLU A 19 2.53 -0.19 8.27
N LEU A 20 1.54 -0.80 8.92
CA LEU A 20 0.14 -0.73 8.49
C LEU A 20 -0.31 0.74 8.43
N MET A 21 0.11 1.52 9.41
CA MET A 21 -0.20 2.96 9.45
C MET A 21 0.46 3.72 8.28
N ASN A 22 1.71 3.42 7.97
CA ASN A 22 2.41 4.02 6.81
C ASN A 22 1.79 3.62 5.46
N THR A 23 1.28 2.41 5.34
CA THR A 23 0.65 1.92 4.09
C THR A 23 -0.78 2.43 3.89
N THR A 24 -1.48 2.72 4.99
CA THR A 24 -2.83 3.31 4.99
C THR A 24 -2.82 4.84 4.96
N ARG A 25 -1.66 5.46 5.26
CA ARG A 25 -1.43 6.89 5.10
C ARG A 25 -1.81 7.36 3.70
N ARG A 26 -2.57 8.47 3.65
CA ARG A 26 -2.95 9.12 2.39
C ARG A 26 -1.84 10.06 1.90
N PHE A 27 -1.55 9.99 0.61
CA PHE A 27 -0.64 10.87 -0.11
C PHE A 27 -1.31 11.35 -1.41
N ASP A 28 -0.79 12.44 -1.97
CA ASP A 28 -1.25 13.04 -3.21
C ASP A 28 -0.60 12.37 -4.44
N CYS A 29 -1.39 12.21 -5.49
CA CYS A 29 -0.88 11.81 -6.80
C CYS A 29 0.01 12.93 -7.37
N PRO A 30 1.24 12.66 -7.83
CA PRO A 30 2.08 13.67 -8.47
C PRO A 30 1.52 14.16 -9.81
N ASN A 31 0.60 13.41 -10.44
CA ASN A 31 0.00 13.78 -11.72
C ASN A 31 -1.34 14.51 -11.57
N CYS A 32 -2.29 13.95 -10.82
CA CYS A 32 -3.65 14.52 -10.71
C CYS A 32 -3.97 15.20 -9.37
N GLY A 33 -3.06 15.19 -8.39
CA GLY A 33 -3.24 15.82 -7.07
C GLY A 33 -4.24 15.14 -6.13
N LYS A 34 -4.95 14.07 -6.57
CA LYS A 34 -5.93 13.38 -5.72
C LYS A 34 -5.27 12.59 -4.59
N LEU A 35 -5.96 12.54 -3.45
CA LEU A 35 -5.50 11.87 -2.23
C LEU A 35 -5.92 10.40 -2.20
N PHE A 36 -4.96 9.49 -2.02
CA PHE A 36 -5.22 8.07 -1.85
C PHE A 36 -4.09 7.41 -1.03
N SER A 37 -4.30 6.18 -0.59
CA SER A 37 -3.29 5.40 0.16
C SER A 37 -2.67 4.30 -0.70
N LEU A 38 -1.54 3.75 -0.25
CA LEU A 38 -0.88 2.66 -0.97
C LEU A 38 -1.76 1.41 -0.99
N MET A 39 -2.56 1.19 0.07
CA MET A 39 -3.56 0.12 0.08
C MET A 39 -4.61 0.30 -1.01
N GLN A 40 -5.17 1.50 -1.17
CA GLN A 40 -6.15 1.78 -2.23
C GLN A 40 -5.53 1.60 -3.62
N SER A 41 -4.29 2.06 -3.80
CA SER A 41 -3.52 1.82 -5.02
C SER A 41 -3.44 0.33 -5.36
N ARG A 42 -3.06 -0.50 -4.39
CA ARG A 42 -2.90 -1.94 -4.57
C ARG A 42 -4.21 -2.68 -4.81
N ALA A 43 -5.24 -2.37 -4.02
CA ALA A 43 -6.52 -3.06 -4.04
C ALA A 43 -7.38 -2.69 -5.27
N ILE A 44 -7.26 -1.45 -5.75
CA ILE A 44 -8.09 -0.92 -6.84
C ILE A 44 -7.28 -0.88 -8.15
N ALA A 45 -6.22 -0.08 -8.20
CA ALA A 45 -5.50 0.23 -9.44
C ALA A 45 -4.55 -0.89 -9.89
N CYS A 46 -3.97 -1.62 -8.93
CA CYS A 46 -3.09 -2.76 -9.23
C CYS A 46 -3.84 -4.11 -9.24
N ARG A 47 -5.17 -4.11 -9.21
CA ARG A 47 -5.95 -5.35 -9.24
C ARG A 47 -5.65 -6.14 -10.52
N GLY A 48 -5.16 -7.37 -10.37
CA GLY A 48 -4.77 -8.23 -11.50
C GLY A 48 -3.34 -8.01 -12.03
N CYS A 49 -2.58 -7.06 -11.49
CA CYS A 49 -1.18 -6.91 -11.86
C CYS A 49 -0.33 -8.00 -11.21
N ARG A 50 0.26 -8.89 -12.03
CA ARG A 50 1.16 -9.97 -11.58
C ARG A 50 2.36 -9.49 -10.77
N PHE A 51 2.78 -8.24 -10.99
CA PHE A 51 3.93 -7.66 -10.29
C PHE A 51 3.52 -7.06 -8.94
N ALA A 52 2.25 -6.73 -8.73
CA ALA A 52 1.78 -6.15 -7.47
C ALA A 52 1.97 -7.09 -6.28
N SER A 53 1.92 -8.41 -6.53
CA SER A 53 2.23 -9.49 -5.58
C SER A 53 3.70 -9.96 -5.63
N GLN A 54 4.59 -9.22 -6.30
CA GLN A 54 6.02 -9.54 -6.41
C GLN A 54 6.88 -8.38 -5.93
N ASN A 55 6.61 -7.90 -4.71
CA ASN A 55 7.40 -6.84 -4.07
C ASN A 55 7.51 -5.58 -4.96
N CYS A 56 6.43 -5.21 -5.65
CA CYS A 56 6.41 -4.06 -6.54
C CYS A 56 6.67 -2.77 -5.76
N LYS A 57 7.55 -1.94 -6.31
CA LYS A 57 7.96 -0.68 -5.70
C LYS A 57 7.28 0.55 -6.29
N TYR A 58 6.31 0.32 -7.17
CA TYR A 58 5.48 1.35 -7.79
C TYR A 58 4.10 1.38 -7.15
N ALA A 59 3.55 2.58 -7.04
CA ALA A 59 2.16 2.85 -6.76
C ALA A 59 1.48 3.30 -8.06
N ARG A 60 0.24 2.87 -8.27
CA ARG A 60 -0.63 3.32 -9.36
C ARG A 60 -1.79 4.14 -8.81
N CYS A 61 -2.04 5.31 -9.39
CA CYS A 61 -3.17 6.14 -8.96
C CYS A 61 -4.51 5.51 -9.38
N PRO A 62 -5.47 5.30 -8.47
CA PRO A 62 -6.80 4.77 -8.82
C PRO A 62 -7.71 5.76 -9.57
N HIS A 63 -7.24 7.00 -9.80
CA HIS A 63 -8.04 8.04 -10.46
C HIS A 63 -7.54 8.44 -11.84
N CYS A 64 -6.24 8.35 -12.11
CA CYS A 64 -5.64 8.73 -13.39
C CYS A 64 -4.70 7.65 -13.95
N ASP A 65 -4.67 6.48 -13.30
CA ASP A 65 -3.88 5.30 -13.68
C ASP A 65 -2.37 5.50 -13.83
N THR A 66 -1.85 6.67 -13.41
CA THR A 66 -0.42 6.98 -13.47
C THR A 66 0.35 6.13 -12.47
N GLU A 67 1.41 5.49 -12.95
CA GLU A 67 2.35 4.72 -12.14
C GLU A 67 3.57 5.54 -11.77
N PHE A 68 3.98 5.45 -10.51
CA PHE A 68 5.14 6.18 -9.99
C PHE A 68 5.77 5.43 -8.81
N PRO A 69 7.07 5.62 -8.54
CA PRO A 69 7.74 4.91 -7.46
C PRO A 69 7.25 5.38 -6.09
N ILE A 70 7.09 4.43 -5.15
CA ILE A 70 6.58 4.70 -3.79
C ILE A 70 7.50 5.69 -3.04
N ASN A 71 8.77 5.75 -3.42
CA ASN A 71 9.74 6.64 -2.79
C ASN A 71 9.46 8.14 -3.01
N GLN A 72 8.70 8.49 -4.04
CA GLN A 72 8.33 9.88 -4.31
C GLN A 72 7.23 10.38 -3.35
N VAL A 73 6.43 9.48 -2.77
CA VAL A 73 5.19 9.86 -2.08
C VAL A 73 5.10 9.41 -0.62
N ILE A 74 5.73 8.29 -0.23
CA ILE A 74 5.60 7.74 1.13
C ILE A 74 6.93 7.73 1.88
N THR A 75 8.00 7.26 1.24
CA THR A 75 9.29 6.98 1.91
C THR A 75 10.44 7.58 1.12
N LYS A 76 11.20 8.49 1.72
CA LYS A 76 12.32 9.16 1.03
C LYS A 76 13.55 8.27 0.81
N ASN A 77 13.58 7.03 1.30
CA ASN A 77 14.72 6.14 1.16
C ASN A 77 14.36 4.79 0.50
N LYS A 78 15.36 4.19 -0.15
CA LYS A 78 15.24 2.92 -0.91
C LYS A 78 14.93 1.71 -0.01
N TYR A 79 15.33 1.78 1.27
CA TYR A 79 15.08 0.73 2.26
C TYR A 79 13.60 0.66 2.63
N GLY A 80 12.98 1.81 2.94
CA GLY A 80 11.55 1.92 3.24
C GLY A 80 10.69 1.53 2.04
N GLU A 81 11.14 1.85 0.82
CA GLU A 81 10.48 1.41 -0.42
C GLU A 81 10.38 -0.12 -0.52
N LYS A 82 11.51 -0.82 -0.36
CA LYS A 82 11.55 -2.30 -0.37
C LYS A 82 10.74 -2.89 0.79
N TYR A 83 10.81 -2.27 1.96
CA TYR A 83 10.12 -2.74 3.15
C TYR A 83 8.60 -2.64 3.01
N LEU A 84 8.07 -1.48 2.58
CA LEU A 84 6.63 -1.29 2.36
C LEU A 84 6.10 -2.17 1.24
N ALA A 85 6.88 -2.34 0.16
CA ALA A 85 6.53 -3.24 -0.94
C ALA A 85 6.40 -4.69 -0.44
N SER A 86 7.32 -5.14 0.40
CA SER A 86 7.32 -6.49 0.97
C SER A 86 6.17 -6.68 1.95
N TYR A 87 5.96 -5.70 2.83
CA TYR A 87 4.87 -5.69 3.80
C TYR A 87 3.50 -5.76 3.11
N MET A 88 3.29 -4.93 2.08
CA MET A 88 2.06 -4.98 1.27
C MET A 88 1.88 -6.31 0.55
N ASN A 89 2.97 -6.89 0.05
CA ASN A 89 2.91 -8.19 -0.60
C ASN A 89 2.44 -9.28 0.38
N ASN A 90 2.97 -9.28 1.60
CA ASN A 90 2.54 -10.22 2.64
C ASN A 90 1.05 -10.03 3.00
N ILE A 91 0.58 -8.79 3.12
CA ILE A 91 -0.84 -8.54 3.41
C ILE A 91 -1.74 -9.07 2.28
N LEU A 92 -1.41 -8.73 1.02
CA LEU A 92 -2.18 -9.18 -0.12
C LEU A 92 -2.11 -10.70 -0.29
N GLY A 93 -0.92 -11.30 -0.11
CA GLY A 93 -0.70 -12.73 -0.13
C GLY A 93 -1.53 -13.45 0.94
N ASN A 94 -1.52 -12.96 2.17
CA ASN A 94 -2.35 -13.49 3.25
C ASN A 94 -3.84 -13.36 2.93
N TYR A 95 -4.27 -12.21 2.41
CA TYR A 95 -5.65 -12.02 1.97
C TYR A 95 -6.05 -13.02 0.87
N TYR A 96 -5.21 -13.22 -0.15
CA TYR A 96 -5.46 -14.19 -1.20
C TYR A 96 -5.43 -15.64 -0.67
N ASN A 97 -4.56 -15.97 0.27
CA ASN A 97 -4.52 -17.31 0.87
C ASN A 97 -5.76 -17.59 1.75
N GLN A 98 -6.24 -16.58 2.47
CA GLN A 98 -7.35 -16.71 3.42
C GLN A 98 -8.73 -16.57 2.77
N PHE A 99 -8.87 -15.62 1.84
CA PHE A 99 -10.16 -15.26 1.23
C PHE A 99 -10.20 -15.50 -0.27
N GLY A 100 -9.05 -15.70 -0.93
CA GLY A 100 -8.99 -16.12 -2.34
C GLY A 100 -9.45 -17.57 -2.44
N LYS A 101 -10.75 -17.77 -2.65
CA LYS A 101 -11.34 -19.09 -2.87
C LYS A 101 -10.59 -19.85 -3.98
N ARG A 102 -10.42 -21.16 -3.71
CA ARG A 102 -10.10 -22.25 -4.64
C ARG A 102 -11.09 -22.26 -5.81
N ASN A 103 -10.90 -21.40 -6.80
CA ASN A 103 -11.57 -21.52 -8.10
C ASN A 103 -10.56 -21.99 -9.15
N SER A 104 -10.03 -23.19 -8.93
CA SER A 104 -9.40 -23.98 -9.98
C SER A 104 -9.95 -25.39 -9.88
N ARG A 105 -10.96 -25.62 -10.71
CA ARG A 105 -11.71 -26.86 -11.00
C ARG A 105 -12.90 -27.12 -10.10
#